data_AF-A0A090DS42-F1
#
_entry.id   AF-A0A090DS42-F1
#
_cell.length_a   1.000
_cell.length_b   1.000
_cell.length_c   1.000
_cell.angle_alpha   90.00
_cell.angle_beta   90.00
_cell.angle_gamma   90.00
#
_symmetry.space_group_name_H-M   'P 1'
#
loop_
_entity.id
_entity.type
_entity.pdbx_description
1 polymer ?
#
loop_
_entity_poly.entity_id
_entity_poly.type
_entity_poly.pdbx_seq_one_letter_code
_entity_poly.pdbx_strand_id
1 'polypeptide(L)'
;MATVALSTGNLDVGTPDLASPAMHLIHNFSTGNLDAGTPDLGSPEMVLIYEPWPFRPDVGASETLESLTDLMQSYTEEQRIALRKAPRQNARNTVRLDPAQFSQAKDFGRRRAGTQISLPIWWQGVRVAGSVSAADTEIAFDTTLGDWRVGGRLIVWQGAGNYALSLITTVEPDHVELLAPIGADFTAPTIVPVRVARPVEGFTISRARKLSVDVTARFQVEDNIRLTGDAGYPQYQSLDVLTEPTARISDIAENIVQAGEYQDSGFGVVPLERAREYVDFGQAVAFLEEGLAAVWRRYVWMHARNGRLKPFWLPSFNSDLKLMAPIGAAETVITVKRAALPAGYLGRHVMIELKNGPRYFRQIIGAVRVGDTDQLTLNTSLGASVSAAQILWFCYLSKVRLDSDAVTFSFIASGRDKPLVATVSVPVMEVPS
;
A
#
# COMPACT_ATOMS: atom_id res chain seq x y z
N MET A 1 45.44 4.80 -12.25
CA MET A 1 46.85 4.39 -12.06
C MET A 1 47.74 5.47 -12.62
N ALA A 2 48.55 6.14 -11.79
CA ALA A 2 49.55 7.07 -12.29
C ALA A 2 50.87 6.30 -12.46
N THR A 3 51.26 6.03 -13.70
CA THR A 3 52.56 5.43 -14.02
C THR A 3 53.55 6.56 -14.27
N VAL A 4 54.58 6.68 -13.43
CA VAL A 4 55.71 7.58 -13.69
C VAL A 4 56.82 6.75 -14.31
N ALA A 5 57.07 6.97 -15.60
CA ALA A 5 58.20 6.38 -16.31
C ALA A 5 59.43 7.27 -16.11
N LEU A 6 60.50 6.71 -15.56
CA LEU A 6 61.81 7.35 -15.49
C LEU A 6 62.69 6.72 -16.56
N SER A 7 63.09 7.49 -17.57
CA SER A 7 64.07 7.09 -18.57
C SER A 7 65.33 7.95 -18.43
N THR A 8 66.50 7.31 -18.49
CA THR A 8 67.80 7.99 -18.56
C THR A 8 68.33 7.88 -19.98
N GLY A 9 68.58 9.02 -20.64
CA GLY A 9 69.12 9.08 -21.99
C GLY A 9 70.63 8.88 -22.01
N ASN A 10 71.05 7.65 -22.32
CA ASN A 10 72.42 7.17 -22.54
C ASN A 10 73.31 6.98 -21.30
N LEU A 11 73.95 5.80 -21.27
CA LEU A 11 75.02 5.43 -20.35
C LEU A 11 76.32 5.39 -21.17
N ASP A 12 77.21 6.37 -20.98
CA ASP A 12 78.56 6.32 -21.59
C ASP A 12 79.48 5.54 -20.65
N VAL A 13 79.94 4.37 -21.10
CA VAL A 13 80.69 3.42 -20.26
C VAL A 13 82.17 3.31 -20.63
N GLY A 14 82.65 4.06 -21.62
CA GLY A 14 84.04 3.95 -22.08
C GLY A 14 84.41 2.56 -22.59
N THR A 15 85.62 2.40 -23.13
CA THR A 15 86.08 1.14 -23.75
C THR A 15 86.38 0.06 -22.70
N PRO A 16 85.75 -1.15 -22.78
CA PRO A 16 85.98 -2.23 -21.82
C PRO A 16 87.32 -2.94 -22.05
N ASP A 17 87.99 -3.34 -20.95
CA ASP A 17 89.20 -4.18 -20.97
C ASP A 17 88.83 -5.67 -21.16
N LEU A 18 89.54 -6.36 -22.08
CA LEU A 18 89.16 -7.65 -22.68
C LEU A 18 89.46 -8.88 -21.81
N ALA A 19 89.98 -8.72 -20.59
CA ALA A 19 90.30 -9.85 -19.71
C ALA A 19 89.13 -10.32 -18.81
N SER A 20 88.04 -9.56 -18.68
CA SER A 20 86.79 -10.00 -18.02
C SER A 20 85.62 -9.04 -18.34
N PRO A 21 84.74 -9.35 -19.31
CA PRO A 21 83.64 -8.48 -19.67
C PRO A 21 82.46 -8.69 -18.71
N ALA A 22 82.52 -8.11 -17.52
CA ALA A 22 81.39 -8.05 -16.60
C ALA A 22 80.99 -6.60 -16.36
N MET A 23 79.95 -6.14 -17.07
CA MET A 23 79.32 -4.85 -16.80
C MET A 23 78.25 -5.03 -15.73
N HIS A 24 78.39 -4.34 -14.60
CA HIS A 24 77.39 -4.33 -13.52
C HIS A 24 76.83 -2.92 -13.37
N LEU A 25 75.53 -2.76 -13.61
CA LEU A 25 74.79 -1.54 -13.29
C LEU A 25 73.95 -1.82 -12.03
N ILE A 26 74.34 -1.24 -10.90
CA ILE A 26 73.60 -1.39 -9.64
C ILE A 26 72.87 -0.07 -9.37
N HIS A 27 71.54 -0.07 -9.54
CA HIS A 27 70.70 1.04 -9.07
C HIS A 27 70.35 0.83 -7.61
N ASN A 28 71.08 1.49 -6.70
CA ASN A 28 70.67 1.58 -5.29
C ASN A 28 69.60 2.67 -5.15
N PHE A 29 68.33 2.27 -5.14
CA PHE A 29 67.23 3.14 -4.74
C PHE A 29 67.05 3.05 -3.22
N SER A 30 67.69 3.92 -2.46
CA SER A 30 67.39 4.10 -1.04
C SER A 30 66.36 5.22 -0.88
N THR A 31 65.09 4.86 -0.73
CA THR A 31 64.09 5.79 -0.18
C THR A 31 63.95 5.49 1.31
N GLY A 32 64.06 6.50 2.17
CA GLY A 32 63.89 6.34 3.63
C GLY A 32 62.48 5.89 4.03
N ASN A 33 61.51 6.00 3.12
CA ASN A 33 60.20 5.37 3.16
C ASN A 33 59.64 5.31 1.72
N LEU A 34 59.05 4.18 1.35
CA LEU A 34 58.07 4.10 0.27
C LEU A 34 56.72 4.38 0.94
N ASP A 35 56.25 5.63 0.90
CA ASP A 35 54.91 5.98 1.36
C ASP A 35 53.89 5.53 0.31
N ALA A 36 53.73 4.21 0.18
CA ALA A 36 52.53 3.64 -0.40
C ALA A 36 51.45 3.83 0.68
N GLY A 37 50.84 5.01 0.70
CA GLY A 37 49.77 5.35 1.65
C GLY A 37 48.80 4.18 1.80
N THR A 38 48.26 4.03 3.02
CA THR A 38 47.39 2.91 3.42
C THR A 38 46.44 2.49 2.29
N PRO A 39 46.40 1.21 1.88
CA PRO A 39 45.41 0.77 0.91
C PRO A 39 44.03 1.09 1.48
N ASP A 40 43.29 1.95 0.77
CA ASP A 40 41.89 2.19 1.08
C ASP A 40 41.17 0.88 0.84
N LEU A 41 40.96 0.12 1.91
CA LEU A 41 40.02 -0.98 1.95
C LEU A 41 38.64 -0.33 1.89
N GLY A 42 38.28 0.14 0.69
CA GLY A 42 36.96 0.67 0.41
C GLY A 42 35.97 -0.35 0.95
N SER A 43 35.22 0.03 1.98
CA SER A 43 34.34 -0.88 2.71
C SER A 43 33.44 -1.56 1.69
N PRO A 44 33.66 -2.84 1.35
CA PRO A 44 32.87 -3.45 0.29
C PRO A 44 31.43 -3.48 0.79
N GLU A 45 30.54 -2.81 0.06
CA GLU A 45 29.11 -2.85 0.38
C GLU A 45 28.63 -4.29 0.14
N MET A 46 28.52 -5.06 1.23
CA MET A 46 28.10 -6.45 1.16
C MET A 46 26.59 -6.50 0.94
N VAL A 47 26.18 -6.71 -0.30
CA VAL A 47 24.77 -6.87 -0.63
C VAL A 47 24.33 -8.33 -0.43
N LEU A 48 23.49 -8.56 0.57
CA LEU A 48 22.90 -9.87 0.85
C LEU A 48 21.62 -10.06 0.03
N ILE A 49 21.61 -11.11 -0.80
CA ILE A 49 20.43 -11.59 -1.51
C ILE A 49 20.02 -12.93 -0.90
N TYR A 50 18.84 -12.96 -0.28
CA TYR A 50 18.28 -14.20 0.26
C TYR A 50 17.63 -15.03 -0.85
N GLU A 51 17.60 -16.34 -0.64
CA GLU A 51 16.92 -17.27 -1.55
C GLU A 51 15.43 -16.90 -1.68
N PRO A 52 14.91 -16.73 -2.90
CA PRO A 52 13.53 -16.35 -3.11
C PRO A 52 12.56 -17.50 -2.87
N TRP A 53 11.34 -17.16 -2.49
CA TRP A 53 10.19 -18.07 -2.59
C TRP A 53 9.59 -17.98 -4.02
N PRO A 54 9.90 -18.91 -4.94
CA PRO A 54 9.58 -18.75 -6.36
C PRO A 54 8.17 -19.23 -6.73
N PHE A 55 7.40 -19.72 -5.74
CA PHE A 55 6.08 -20.30 -5.96
C PHE A 55 5.00 -19.21 -5.89
N ARG A 56 4.40 -18.93 -7.05
CA ARG A 56 3.27 -18.01 -7.18
C ARG A 56 1.99 -18.61 -6.55
N PRO A 57 1.23 -17.84 -5.75
CA PRO A 57 -0.06 -18.27 -5.23
C PRO A 57 -1.07 -18.49 -6.36
N ASP A 58 -1.76 -19.63 -6.33
CA ASP A 58 -2.76 -20.04 -7.33
C ASP A 58 -4.14 -20.25 -6.71
N VAL A 59 -4.22 -20.56 -5.41
CA VAL A 59 -5.50 -20.78 -4.70
C VAL A 59 -6.04 -19.47 -4.12
N GLY A 60 -5.14 -18.52 -3.86
CA GLY A 60 -5.43 -17.23 -3.28
C GLY A 60 -4.24 -16.72 -2.47
N ALA A 61 -4.18 -15.41 -2.31
CA ALA A 61 -3.24 -14.74 -1.42
C ALA A 61 -4.00 -13.75 -0.55
N SER A 62 -3.46 -13.47 0.62
CA SER A 62 -3.96 -12.36 1.42
C SER A 62 -2.81 -11.59 2.01
N GLU A 63 -3.01 -10.29 2.18
CA GLU A 63 -2.04 -9.41 2.79
C GLU A 63 -2.71 -8.61 3.89
N THR A 64 -2.19 -8.71 5.11
CA THR A 64 -2.67 -7.92 6.23
C THR A 64 -1.68 -6.81 6.54
N LEU A 65 -2.17 -5.57 6.50
CA LEU A 65 -1.45 -4.38 6.97
C LEU A 65 -1.89 -4.08 8.40
N GLU A 66 -0.95 -4.14 9.33
CA GLU A 66 -1.19 -3.89 10.76
C GLU A 66 -0.51 -2.60 11.19
N SER A 67 -1.30 -1.55 11.30
CA SER A 67 -0.93 -0.32 11.99
C SER A 67 -0.99 -0.54 13.52
N LEU A 68 -0.57 0.44 14.29
CA LEU A 68 -0.78 0.45 15.73
C LEU A 68 -1.07 1.89 16.15
N THR A 69 -2.31 2.11 16.56
CA THR A 69 -2.80 3.42 16.94
C THR A 69 -3.29 3.35 18.38
N ASP A 70 -2.82 4.29 19.19
CA ASP A 70 -3.37 4.53 20.52
C ASP A 70 -4.51 5.57 20.43
N LEU A 71 -5.59 5.30 21.15
CA LEU A 71 -6.82 6.08 21.10
C LEU A 71 -7.18 6.55 22.50
N MET A 72 -6.99 7.84 22.75
CA MET A 72 -7.34 8.50 24.00
C MET A 72 -8.68 9.20 23.82
N GLN A 73 -9.72 8.69 24.46
CA GLN A 73 -11.08 9.20 24.32
C GLN A 73 -11.44 10.07 25.52
N SER A 74 -12.18 11.14 25.27
CA SER A 74 -12.79 12.01 26.28
C SER A 74 -14.31 12.03 26.08
N TYR A 75 -15.02 12.77 26.93
CA TYR A 75 -16.48 12.89 26.84
C TYR A 75 -16.97 13.52 25.52
N THR A 76 -16.17 14.44 24.95
CA THR A 76 -16.53 15.24 23.77
C THR A 76 -15.64 14.97 22.56
N GLU A 77 -14.38 14.61 22.78
CA GLU A 77 -13.35 14.50 21.74
C GLU A 77 -12.52 13.21 21.85
N GLU A 78 -11.76 12.92 20.81
CA GLU A 78 -10.76 11.84 20.82
C GLU A 78 -9.41 12.31 20.26
N GLN A 79 -8.33 11.91 20.92
CA GLN A 79 -6.95 12.08 20.48
C GLN A 79 -6.38 10.74 20.03
N ARG A 80 -5.56 10.76 18.97
CA ARG A 80 -5.04 9.55 18.32
C ARG A 80 -3.57 9.69 18.03
N ILE A 81 -2.80 8.65 18.32
CA ILE A 81 -1.35 8.63 18.14
C ILE A 81 -0.95 7.35 17.42
N ALA A 82 -0.15 7.47 16.36
CA ALA A 82 0.44 6.30 15.72
C ALA A 82 1.72 5.87 16.43
N LEU A 83 1.75 4.63 16.90
CA LEU A 83 2.90 4.04 17.60
C LEU A 83 3.89 3.38 16.62
N ARG A 84 3.50 3.19 15.35
CA ARG A 84 4.36 2.63 14.30
C ARG A 84 4.61 3.65 13.19
N LYS A 85 5.86 3.72 12.72
CA LYS A 85 6.25 4.52 11.54
C LYS A 85 5.66 3.96 10.25
N ALA A 86 5.67 2.63 10.09
CA ALA A 86 5.09 1.91 8.96
C ALA A 86 4.26 0.73 9.48
N PRO A 87 3.15 0.37 8.80
CA PRO A 87 2.37 -0.81 9.18
C PRO A 87 3.20 -2.08 8.97
N ARG A 88 2.99 -3.09 9.82
CA ARG A 88 3.55 -4.42 9.57
C ARG A 88 2.79 -5.07 8.43
N GLN A 89 3.51 -5.66 7.50
CA GLN A 89 2.95 -6.32 6.33
C GLN A 89 3.08 -7.83 6.52
N ASN A 90 1.94 -8.50 6.60
CA ASN A 90 1.84 -9.93 6.79
C ASN A 90 1.22 -10.54 5.52
N ALA A 91 2.06 -11.15 4.70
CA ALA A 91 1.66 -11.81 3.48
C ALA A 91 1.36 -13.29 3.75
N ARG A 92 0.22 -13.78 3.29
CA ARG A 92 -0.16 -15.20 3.34
C ARG A 92 -0.37 -15.69 1.92
N ASN A 93 0.45 -16.66 1.52
CA ASN A 93 0.36 -17.27 0.20
C ASN A 93 -0.13 -18.70 0.33
N THR A 94 -1.09 -19.07 -0.51
CA THR A 94 -1.48 -20.47 -0.70
C THR A 94 -1.16 -20.89 -2.13
N VAL A 95 -0.19 -21.77 -2.26
CA VAL A 95 0.30 -22.28 -3.54
C VAL A 95 -0.20 -23.71 -3.73
N ARG A 96 -0.67 -24.02 -4.93
CA ARG A 96 -0.99 -25.38 -5.34
C ARG A 96 0.18 -25.92 -6.15
N LEU A 97 0.75 -27.03 -5.73
CA LEU A 97 1.99 -27.56 -6.29
C LEU A 97 1.81 -28.96 -6.86
N ASP A 98 2.51 -29.20 -7.96
CA ASP A 98 2.71 -30.55 -8.51
C ASP A 98 3.69 -31.36 -7.64
N PRO A 99 3.72 -32.70 -7.72
CA PRO A 99 4.59 -33.54 -6.88
C PRO A 99 6.08 -33.17 -6.92
N ALA A 100 6.61 -32.77 -8.09
CA ALA A 100 8.00 -32.32 -8.23
C ALA A 100 8.24 -30.96 -7.55
N GLN A 101 7.36 -30.00 -7.78
CA GLN A 101 7.42 -28.67 -7.16
C GLN A 101 7.21 -28.76 -5.64
N PHE A 102 6.37 -29.67 -5.17
CA PHE A 102 6.16 -29.93 -3.75
C PHE A 102 7.45 -30.40 -3.07
N SER A 103 8.22 -31.26 -3.74
CA SER A 103 9.51 -31.73 -3.19
C SER A 103 10.50 -30.57 -3.02
N GLN A 104 10.55 -29.66 -4.01
CA GLN A 104 11.35 -28.43 -3.94
C GLN A 104 10.87 -27.48 -2.83
N ALA A 105 9.55 -27.24 -2.74
CA ALA A 105 8.97 -26.37 -1.72
C ALA A 105 9.18 -26.92 -0.30
N LYS A 106 9.11 -28.25 -0.13
CA LYS A 106 9.38 -28.92 1.14
C LYS A 106 10.84 -28.83 1.55
N ASP A 107 11.77 -28.99 0.61
CA ASP A 107 13.20 -28.79 0.85
C ASP A 107 13.48 -27.33 1.25
N PHE A 108 12.97 -26.37 0.48
CA PHE A 108 13.07 -24.95 0.79
C PHE A 108 12.54 -24.66 2.20
N GLY A 109 11.33 -25.14 2.51
CA GLY A 109 10.71 -24.93 3.81
C GLY A 109 11.52 -25.49 4.97
N ARG A 110 12.17 -26.64 4.78
CA ARG A 110 13.06 -27.25 5.79
C ARG A 110 14.34 -26.45 6.01
N ARG A 111 14.95 -25.93 4.95
CA ARG A 111 16.19 -25.14 5.04
C ARG A 111 15.96 -23.73 5.54
N ARG A 112 14.80 -23.14 5.24
CA ARG A 112 14.55 -21.70 5.42
C ARG A 112 13.51 -21.35 6.47
N ALA A 113 12.89 -22.33 7.14
CA ALA A 113 11.98 -22.06 8.27
C ALA A 113 12.64 -21.14 9.30
N GLY A 114 11.98 -20.01 9.62
CA GLY A 114 12.46 -19.03 10.58
C GLY A 114 13.63 -18.14 10.14
N THR A 115 14.15 -18.30 8.92
CA THR A 115 15.23 -17.45 8.36
C THR A 115 14.69 -16.38 7.42
N GLN A 116 15.50 -15.35 7.13
CA GLN A 116 15.15 -14.33 6.15
C GLN A 116 15.14 -14.93 4.75
N ILE A 117 14.08 -14.61 4.00
CA ILE A 117 13.89 -15.02 2.61
C ILE A 117 13.50 -13.82 1.77
N SER A 118 13.71 -13.95 0.47
CA SER A 118 13.22 -12.99 -0.51
C SER A 118 11.78 -13.38 -0.90
N LEU A 119 10.80 -12.56 -0.54
CA LEU A 119 9.38 -12.79 -0.82
C LEU A 119 8.93 -11.90 -2.00
N PRO A 120 8.57 -12.49 -3.15
CA PRO A 120 7.90 -11.75 -4.22
C PRO A 120 6.47 -11.37 -3.81
N ILE A 121 6.13 -10.09 -3.96
CA ILE A 121 4.79 -9.55 -3.71
C ILE A 121 3.95 -9.68 -4.98
N TRP A 122 3.41 -10.88 -5.20
CA TRP A 122 2.80 -11.30 -6.48
C TRP A 122 1.65 -10.41 -6.97
N TRP A 123 0.89 -9.79 -6.07
CA TRP A 123 -0.20 -8.86 -6.42
C TRP A 123 0.27 -7.48 -6.88
N GLN A 124 1.58 -7.22 -6.87
CA GLN A 124 2.20 -6.05 -7.49
C GLN A 124 3.01 -6.44 -8.75
N GLY A 125 2.80 -7.65 -9.25
CA GLY A 125 3.51 -8.15 -10.43
C GLY A 125 3.01 -7.51 -11.73
N VAL A 126 3.94 -7.01 -12.54
CA VAL A 126 3.68 -6.46 -13.87
C VAL A 126 4.14 -7.47 -14.92
N ARG A 127 3.27 -7.81 -15.86
CA ARG A 127 3.64 -8.67 -16.99
C ARG A 127 4.16 -7.80 -18.13
N VAL A 128 5.39 -8.05 -18.54
CA VAL A 128 6.01 -7.39 -19.69
C VAL A 128 5.77 -8.23 -20.94
N ALA A 129 5.39 -7.60 -22.04
CA ALA A 129 5.14 -8.30 -23.31
C ALA A 129 6.43 -8.58 -24.09
N GLY A 130 7.48 -7.78 -23.87
CA GLY A 130 8.79 -7.94 -24.51
C GLY A 130 9.62 -9.10 -23.94
N SER A 131 10.74 -9.37 -24.61
CA SER A 131 11.81 -10.22 -24.08
C SER A 131 12.74 -9.40 -23.18
N VAL A 132 13.24 -10.02 -22.13
CA VAL A 132 14.34 -9.50 -21.31
C VAL A 132 15.53 -10.41 -21.56
N SER A 133 16.64 -9.87 -22.05
CA SER A 133 17.86 -10.63 -22.34
C SER A 133 18.77 -10.71 -21.13
N ALA A 134 19.59 -11.76 -21.05
CA ALA A 134 20.56 -11.98 -19.98
C ALA A 134 21.53 -10.81 -19.75
N ALA A 135 21.83 -10.01 -20.78
CA ALA A 135 22.72 -8.86 -20.71
C ALA A 135 22.03 -7.57 -20.26
N ASP A 136 20.70 -7.55 -20.18
CA ASP A 136 19.95 -6.33 -19.89
C ASP A 136 20.21 -5.87 -18.44
N THR A 137 20.61 -4.62 -18.32
CA THR A 137 20.75 -3.89 -17.04
C THR A 137 19.61 -2.92 -16.80
N GLU A 138 18.67 -2.83 -17.73
CA GLU A 138 17.51 -1.95 -17.69
C GLU A 138 16.29 -2.75 -18.11
N ILE A 139 15.17 -2.58 -17.39
CA ILE A 139 13.90 -3.21 -17.76
C ILE A 139 12.82 -2.16 -17.85
N ALA A 140 12.27 -1.98 -19.06
CA ALA A 140 11.20 -1.03 -19.33
C ALA A 140 9.82 -1.61 -18.96
N PHE A 141 9.13 -0.94 -18.05
CA PHE A 141 7.74 -1.19 -17.65
C PHE A 141 7.21 -0.04 -16.79
N ASP A 142 5.89 0.10 -16.69
CA ASP A 142 5.26 1.09 -15.83
C ASP A 142 5.51 0.80 -14.35
N THR A 143 6.30 1.66 -13.69
CA THR A 143 6.64 1.54 -12.26
C THR A 143 5.66 2.29 -11.37
N THR A 144 4.69 3.02 -11.91
CA THR A 144 3.77 3.84 -11.11
C THR A 144 2.75 3.01 -10.32
N LEU A 145 2.54 1.75 -10.74
CA LEU A 145 1.51 0.84 -10.21
C LEU A 145 2.06 -0.24 -9.26
N GLY A 146 3.06 0.10 -8.46
CA GLY A 146 3.63 -0.82 -7.47
C GLY A 146 4.66 -0.13 -6.58
N ASP A 147 5.10 -0.85 -5.56
CA ASP A 147 6.10 -0.36 -4.63
C ASP A 147 7.50 -0.73 -5.13
N TRP A 148 8.08 0.12 -5.97
CA TRP A 148 9.45 -0.02 -6.46
C TRP A 148 10.36 0.96 -5.72
N ARG A 149 11.50 0.48 -5.24
CA ARG A 149 12.38 1.26 -4.36
C ARG A 149 13.83 1.11 -4.80
N VAL A 150 14.56 2.21 -4.80
CA VAL A 150 16.02 2.21 -4.92
C VAL A 150 16.64 1.41 -3.77
N GLY A 151 17.61 0.56 -4.06
CA GLY A 151 18.18 -0.43 -3.13
C GLY A 151 17.26 -1.61 -2.83
N GLY A 152 16.06 -1.63 -3.44
CA GLY A 152 15.13 -2.75 -3.39
C GLY A 152 15.56 -3.91 -4.28
N ARG A 153 14.73 -4.96 -4.29
CA ARG A 153 14.96 -6.18 -5.08
C ARG A 153 13.77 -6.41 -6.01
N LEU A 154 14.03 -6.98 -7.17
CA LEU A 154 13.01 -7.49 -8.07
C LEU A 154 13.32 -8.92 -8.50
N ILE A 155 12.29 -9.63 -8.89
CA ILE A 155 12.39 -10.94 -9.51
C ILE A 155 11.76 -10.89 -10.89
N VAL A 156 12.49 -11.37 -11.89
CA VAL A 156 11.99 -11.64 -13.24
C VAL A 156 11.58 -13.10 -13.26
N TRP A 157 10.28 -13.37 -13.44
CA TRP A 157 9.71 -14.69 -13.25
C TRP A 157 8.99 -15.18 -14.51
N GLN A 158 9.30 -16.41 -14.92
CA GLN A 158 8.52 -17.17 -15.91
C GLN A 158 7.95 -18.48 -15.35
N GLY A 159 8.61 -19.06 -14.35
CA GLY A 159 8.16 -20.28 -13.67
C GLY A 159 8.95 -20.55 -12.40
N ALA A 160 8.47 -21.47 -11.57
CA ALA A 160 9.14 -21.82 -10.31
C ALA A 160 10.57 -22.37 -10.50
N GLY A 161 10.88 -22.90 -11.70
CA GLY A 161 12.22 -23.35 -12.07
C GLY A 161 12.98 -22.41 -13.02
N ASN A 162 12.37 -21.31 -13.47
CA ASN A 162 13.01 -20.31 -14.33
C ASN A 162 12.68 -18.89 -13.84
N TYR A 163 13.62 -18.32 -13.07
CA TYR A 163 13.53 -16.99 -12.50
C TYR A 163 14.93 -16.42 -12.27
N ALA A 164 15.04 -15.10 -12.24
CA ALA A 164 16.27 -14.38 -11.87
C ALA A 164 15.94 -13.25 -10.88
N LEU A 165 16.83 -12.98 -9.94
CA LEU A 165 16.68 -11.94 -8.93
C LEU A 165 17.78 -10.90 -9.13
N SER A 166 17.40 -9.63 -9.15
CA SER A 166 18.35 -8.52 -9.26
C SER A 166 17.99 -7.39 -8.29
N LEU A 167 18.95 -6.52 -8.05
CA LEU A 167 18.81 -5.34 -7.20
C LEU A 167 18.55 -4.11 -8.05
N ILE A 168 17.74 -3.20 -7.51
CA ILE A 168 17.32 -1.97 -8.16
C ILE A 168 18.26 -0.84 -7.77
N THR A 169 18.87 -0.18 -8.75
CA THR A 169 19.72 1.00 -8.55
C THR A 169 18.92 2.28 -8.71
N THR A 170 18.08 2.35 -9.74
CA THR A 170 17.29 3.55 -10.07
C THR A 170 15.86 3.13 -10.43
N VAL A 171 14.89 3.95 -10.05
CA VAL A 171 13.47 3.76 -10.40
C VAL A 171 12.99 5.02 -11.10
N GLU A 172 12.61 4.89 -12.36
CA GLU A 172 11.96 5.93 -13.16
C GLU A 172 10.53 5.49 -13.51
N PRO A 173 9.62 6.39 -13.91
CA PRO A 173 8.21 6.05 -14.15
C PRO A 173 7.97 4.95 -15.19
N ASP A 174 8.88 4.78 -16.14
CA ASP A 174 8.76 3.89 -17.31
C ASP A 174 9.81 2.76 -17.36
N HIS A 175 10.80 2.77 -16.46
CA HIS A 175 11.83 1.74 -16.40
C HIS A 175 12.51 1.63 -15.04
N VAL A 176 13.24 0.53 -14.84
CA VAL A 176 14.07 0.29 -13.67
C VAL A 176 15.47 -0.11 -14.11
N GLU A 177 16.49 0.48 -13.48
CA GLU A 177 17.90 0.12 -13.68
C GLU A 177 18.35 -0.91 -12.63
N LEU A 178 19.16 -1.88 -13.06
CA LEU A 178 19.66 -2.98 -12.26
C LEU A 178 21.13 -2.78 -11.88
N LEU A 179 21.53 -3.28 -10.71
CA LEU A 179 22.92 -3.28 -10.28
C LEU A 179 23.82 -4.17 -11.16
N ALA A 180 23.26 -5.28 -11.65
CA ALA A 180 23.96 -6.25 -12.48
C ALA A 180 23.02 -6.78 -13.58
N PRO A 181 23.59 -7.27 -14.71
CA PRO A 181 22.81 -7.94 -15.75
C PRO A 181 21.95 -9.07 -15.18
N ILE A 182 20.76 -9.27 -15.72
CA ILE A 182 19.79 -10.25 -15.19
C ILE A 182 20.30 -11.70 -15.25
N GLY A 183 21.18 -12.02 -16.21
CA GLY A 183 21.90 -13.30 -16.31
C GLY A 183 21.11 -14.47 -16.93
N ALA A 184 19.87 -14.25 -17.35
CA ALA A 184 19.07 -15.24 -18.08
C ALA A 184 18.10 -14.58 -19.06
N ASP A 185 17.80 -15.26 -20.17
CA ASP A 185 16.83 -14.78 -21.16
C ASP A 185 15.41 -15.18 -20.77
N PHE A 186 14.48 -14.22 -20.88
CA PHE A 186 13.06 -14.41 -20.59
C PHE A 186 12.20 -13.87 -21.73
N THR A 187 11.16 -14.63 -22.09
CA THR A 187 10.11 -14.25 -23.04
C THR A 187 8.83 -13.88 -22.30
N ALA A 188 8.40 -12.63 -22.38
CA ALA A 188 7.22 -12.11 -21.70
C ALA A 188 7.12 -12.45 -20.19
N PRO A 189 8.15 -12.11 -19.38
CA PRO A 189 8.17 -12.41 -17.95
C PRO A 189 7.18 -11.59 -17.13
N THR A 190 6.89 -12.06 -15.92
CA THR A 190 6.27 -11.26 -14.86
C THR A 190 7.39 -10.71 -13.97
N ILE A 191 7.48 -9.39 -13.89
CA ILE A 191 8.39 -8.67 -12.99
C ILE A 191 7.62 -8.41 -11.70
N VAL A 192 8.22 -8.76 -10.56
CA VAL A 192 7.55 -8.65 -9.26
C VAL A 192 8.50 -7.97 -8.26
N PRO A 193 8.03 -7.00 -7.46
CA PRO A 193 8.84 -6.43 -6.40
C PRO A 193 9.05 -7.47 -5.30
N VAL A 194 10.26 -7.52 -4.75
CA VAL A 194 10.67 -8.48 -3.74
C VAL A 194 10.90 -7.76 -2.41
N ARG A 195 10.48 -8.41 -1.32
CA ARG A 195 10.65 -7.94 0.05
C ARG A 195 11.41 -8.93 0.89
N VAL A 196 12.14 -8.45 1.89
CA VAL A 196 12.76 -9.33 2.88
C VAL A 196 11.71 -9.71 3.91
N ALA A 197 11.42 -11.00 4.00
CA ALA A 197 10.40 -11.51 4.91
C ALA A 197 10.89 -12.75 5.66
N ARG A 198 10.19 -13.08 6.75
CA ARG A 198 10.44 -14.28 7.54
C ARG A 198 9.18 -15.13 7.62
N PRO A 199 9.25 -16.46 7.38
CA PRO A 199 8.13 -17.36 7.60
C PRO A 199 7.98 -17.62 9.10
N VAL A 200 7.13 -16.85 9.78
CA VAL A 200 6.99 -16.86 11.25
C VAL A 200 6.24 -18.07 11.79
N GLU A 201 5.24 -18.56 11.05
CA GLU A 201 4.45 -19.75 11.39
C GLU A 201 4.94 -21.02 10.66
N GLY A 202 6.02 -20.91 9.90
CA GLY A 202 6.52 -21.98 9.05
C GLY A 202 5.63 -22.26 7.83
N PHE A 203 5.63 -23.51 7.37
CA PHE A 203 4.91 -23.96 6.18
C PHE A 203 3.91 -25.04 6.56
N THR A 204 2.64 -24.78 6.29
CA THR A 204 1.55 -25.74 6.49
C THR A 204 1.28 -26.46 5.18
N ILE A 205 1.28 -27.78 5.21
CA ILE A 205 1.08 -28.63 4.03
C ILE A 205 -0.25 -29.37 4.20
N SER A 206 -1.16 -29.15 3.26
CA SER A 206 -2.44 -29.88 3.17
C SER A 206 -2.47 -30.75 1.92
N ARG A 207 -2.93 -31.99 2.09
CA ARG A 207 -3.10 -32.95 1.00
C ARG A 207 -4.57 -33.31 0.88
N ALA A 208 -5.22 -32.84 -0.17
CA ALA A 208 -6.55 -33.30 -0.52
C ALA A 208 -6.47 -34.68 -1.22
N ARG A 209 -7.60 -35.35 -1.44
CA ARG A 209 -7.67 -36.69 -2.08
C ARG A 209 -7.16 -36.74 -3.54
N LYS A 210 -6.79 -35.60 -4.15
CA LYS A 210 -6.20 -35.49 -5.49
C LYS A 210 -4.67 -35.33 -5.41
N LEU A 211 -3.97 -35.51 -6.54
CA LEU A 211 -2.51 -35.36 -6.66
C LEU A 211 -1.98 -33.93 -6.44
N SER A 212 -2.85 -32.95 -6.22
CA SER A 212 -2.48 -31.57 -5.91
C SER A 212 -2.21 -31.38 -4.42
N VAL A 213 -1.05 -30.81 -4.08
CA VAL A 213 -0.68 -30.49 -2.71
C VAL A 213 -0.75 -28.97 -2.52
N ASP A 214 -1.49 -28.53 -1.50
CA ASP A 214 -1.60 -27.11 -1.17
C ASP A 214 -0.62 -26.80 -0.03
N VAL A 215 0.25 -25.81 -0.25
CA VAL A 215 1.19 -25.29 0.75
C VAL A 215 0.80 -23.87 1.11
N THR A 216 0.57 -23.63 2.38
CA THR A 216 0.27 -22.31 2.93
C THR A 216 1.42 -21.85 3.81
N ALA A 217 1.86 -20.61 3.60
CA ALA A 217 2.87 -19.98 4.44
C ALA A 217 2.47 -18.53 4.74
N ARG A 218 2.73 -18.12 5.98
CA ARG A 218 2.59 -16.73 6.43
C ARG A 218 3.97 -16.12 6.60
N PHE A 219 4.19 -15.02 5.91
CA PHE A 219 5.43 -14.28 5.87
C PHE A 219 5.23 -12.91 6.53
N GLN A 220 6.10 -12.59 7.48
CA GLN A 220 6.17 -11.25 8.05
C GLN A 220 7.28 -10.48 7.33
N VAL A 221 6.91 -9.40 6.64
CA VAL A 221 7.87 -8.52 5.95
C VAL A 221 8.60 -7.66 6.98
N GLU A 222 9.93 -7.60 6.86
CA GLU A 222 10.81 -6.87 7.79
C GLU A 222 11.19 -5.48 7.27
N ASP A 223 11.18 -5.28 5.94
CA ASP A 223 11.62 -4.06 5.25
C ASP A 223 10.45 -3.19 4.75
N ASN A 224 9.28 -3.26 5.37
CA ASN A 224 8.14 -2.46 4.93
C ASN A 224 8.31 -0.96 5.24
N ILE A 225 7.83 -0.09 4.35
CA ILE A 225 7.80 1.36 4.56
C ILE A 225 6.38 1.89 4.49
N ARG A 226 6.22 3.13 4.96
CA ARG A 226 4.98 3.88 4.79
C ARG A 226 4.96 4.50 3.40
N LEU A 227 3.99 4.13 2.57
CA LEU A 227 3.75 4.79 1.29
C LEU A 227 3.20 6.22 1.50
N THR A 228 3.67 7.16 0.67
CA THR A 228 3.35 8.60 0.79
C THR A 228 2.56 9.16 -0.40
N GLY A 229 1.97 8.30 -1.23
CA GLY A 229 1.17 8.73 -2.38
C GLY A 229 -0.22 9.28 -2.00
N ASP A 230 -0.83 9.99 -2.95
CA ASP A 230 -2.24 10.37 -2.92
C ASP A 230 -3.07 9.39 -3.76
N ALA A 231 -4.22 8.98 -3.24
CA ALA A 231 -5.17 8.12 -3.94
C ALA A 231 -6.09 8.91 -4.88
N GLY A 232 -6.00 10.24 -4.90
CA GLY A 232 -6.72 11.10 -5.84
C GLY A 232 -8.17 11.36 -5.47
N TYR A 233 -8.51 11.28 -4.17
CA TYR A 233 -9.86 11.56 -3.69
C TYR A 233 -10.13 13.06 -3.59
N PRO A 234 -11.36 13.52 -3.89
CA PRO A 234 -11.72 14.91 -3.66
C PRO A 234 -11.67 15.22 -2.16
N GLN A 235 -11.26 16.44 -1.81
CA GLN A 235 -11.15 16.88 -0.43
C GLN A 235 -12.29 17.81 -0.03
N TYR A 236 -12.81 17.61 1.18
CA TYR A 236 -13.74 18.51 1.84
C TYR A 236 -13.26 18.78 3.26
N GLN A 237 -13.09 20.05 3.62
CA GLN A 237 -12.46 20.47 4.89
C GLN A 237 -11.11 19.77 5.14
N SER A 238 -10.27 19.68 4.10
CA SER A 238 -8.94 19.03 4.13
C SER A 238 -8.94 17.54 4.46
N LEU A 239 -10.10 16.86 4.36
CA LEU A 239 -10.22 15.42 4.49
C LEU A 239 -10.73 14.82 3.18
N ASP A 240 -10.22 13.63 2.86
CA ASP A 240 -10.62 12.87 1.67
C ASP A 240 -12.10 12.46 1.78
N VAL A 241 -12.83 12.57 0.67
CA VAL A 241 -14.21 12.08 0.56
C VAL A 241 -14.22 10.82 -0.29
N LEU A 242 -14.75 9.73 0.26
CA LEU A 242 -14.94 8.50 -0.52
C LEU A 242 -15.99 8.71 -1.60
N THR A 243 -15.66 8.26 -2.80
CA THR A 243 -16.49 8.47 -3.99
C THR A 243 -17.14 7.21 -4.52
N GLU A 244 -16.62 6.06 -4.12
CA GLU A 244 -17.19 4.77 -4.48
C GLU A 244 -18.17 4.30 -3.41
N PRO A 245 -19.36 3.81 -3.79
CA PRO A 245 -20.24 3.15 -2.84
C PRO A 245 -19.60 1.86 -2.33
N THR A 246 -19.95 1.48 -1.10
CA THR A 246 -19.54 0.20 -0.52
C THR A 246 -19.93 -0.94 -1.46
N ALA A 247 -18.92 -1.73 -1.87
CA ALA A 247 -19.14 -2.92 -2.67
C ALA A 247 -19.98 -3.91 -1.85
N ARG A 248 -21.08 -4.41 -2.44
CA ARG A 248 -21.97 -5.40 -1.80
C ARG A 248 -21.35 -6.80 -1.81
N ILE A 249 -20.21 -6.94 -1.14
CA ILE A 249 -19.52 -8.22 -0.94
C ILE A 249 -20.18 -8.99 0.23
N SER A 250 -20.72 -8.25 1.20
CA SER A 250 -21.54 -8.73 2.32
C SER A 250 -22.69 -7.75 2.59
N ASP A 251 -23.64 -8.14 3.44
CA ASP A 251 -24.66 -7.22 3.92
C ASP A 251 -24.02 -6.03 4.64
N ILE A 252 -24.59 -4.83 4.42
CA ILE A 252 -24.18 -3.61 5.11
C ILE A 252 -24.89 -3.62 6.46
N ALA A 253 -24.15 -3.87 7.53
CA ALA A 253 -24.63 -3.76 8.89
C ALA A 253 -24.26 -2.40 9.46
N GLU A 254 -25.26 -1.70 10.00
CA GLU A 254 -25.13 -0.43 10.67
C GLU A 254 -25.48 -0.60 12.15
N ASN A 255 -24.72 0.06 13.03
CA ASN A 255 -24.95 0.01 14.46
C ASN A 255 -24.92 1.43 15.03
N ILE A 256 -25.92 1.77 15.83
CA ILE A 256 -26.07 3.07 16.50
C ILE A 256 -26.08 2.78 18.00
N VAL A 257 -25.05 3.24 18.72
CA VAL A 257 -24.86 2.94 20.15
C VAL A 257 -24.61 4.22 20.92
N GLN A 258 -25.33 4.42 22.02
CA GLN A 258 -24.95 5.41 23.03
C GLN A 258 -24.12 4.69 24.10
N ALA A 259 -22.82 5.00 24.19
CA ALA A 259 -21.99 4.49 25.27
C ALA A 259 -22.47 5.06 26.62
N GLY A 260 -22.78 4.19 27.57
CA GLY A 260 -23.16 4.57 28.92
C GLY A 260 -23.05 3.42 29.91
N GLU A 261 -22.94 3.78 31.18
CA GLU A 261 -22.91 2.86 32.30
C GLU A 261 -24.29 2.80 32.95
N TYR A 262 -24.74 1.57 33.21
CA TYR A 262 -25.99 1.32 33.92
C TYR A 262 -25.65 1.07 35.38
N GLN A 263 -26.07 1.99 36.25
CA GLN A 263 -25.99 1.78 37.69
C GLN A 263 -27.30 1.16 38.16
N ASP A 264 -27.34 -0.17 38.27
CA ASP A 264 -28.52 -0.89 38.77
C ASP A 264 -28.33 -1.25 40.25
N SER A 265 -29.05 -0.55 41.14
CA SER A 265 -29.08 -0.81 42.58
C SER A 265 -30.10 -1.89 42.99
N GLY A 266 -30.81 -2.51 42.06
CA GLY A 266 -31.84 -3.53 42.31
C GLY A 266 -33.17 -3.00 42.87
N PHE A 267 -33.25 -1.70 43.16
CA PHE A 267 -34.45 -0.98 43.57
C PHE A 267 -34.48 0.38 42.85
N GLY A 268 -35.63 0.76 42.30
CA GLY A 268 -35.83 2.06 41.63
C GLY A 268 -35.59 2.05 40.12
N VAL A 269 -35.52 3.25 39.53
CA VAL A 269 -35.22 3.43 38.10
C VAL A 269 -33.72 3.32 37.89
N VAL A 270 -33.27 2.59 36.87
CA VAL A 270 -31.84 2.47 36.51
C VAL A 270 -31.40 3.75 35.79
N PRO A 271 -30.58 4.62 36.41
CA PRO A 271 -30.01 5.77 35.70
C PRO A 271 -28.97 5.29 34.69
N LEU A 272 -29.02 5.90 33.49
CA LEU A 272 -27.99 5.75 32.47
C LEU A 272 -27.06 6.95 32.56
N GLU A 273 -25.83 6.72 32.99
CA GLU A 273 -24.77 7.72 32.91
C GLU A 273 -24.08 7.58 31.55
N ARG A 274 -24.13 8.62 30.73
CA ARG A 274 -23.53 8.59 29.39
C ARG A 274 -22.02 8.70 29.53
N ALA A 275 -21.30 7.77 28.92
CA ALA A 275 -19.84 7.82 28.86
C ALA A 275 -19.36 8.87 27.83
N ARG A 276 -20.21 9.25 26.88
CA ARG A 276 -19.94 10.25 25.82
C ARG A 276 -21.13 11.15 25.57
N GLU A 277 -20.88 12.35 25.10
CA GLU A 277 -21.94 13.30 24.71
C GLU A 277 -22.66 12.85 23.43
N TYR A 278 -21.91 12.29 22.48
CA TYR A 278 -22.39 11.90 21.16
C TYR A 278 -22.75 10.42 21.07
N VAL A 279 -23.54 10.08 20.05
CA VAL A 279 -23.91 8.70 19.70
C VAL A 279 -22.82 8.13 18.80
N ASP A 280 -22.36 6.93 19.09
CA ASP A 280 -21.43 6.20 18.22
C ASP A 280 -22.21 5.55 17.07
N PHE A 281 -21.81 5.85 15.83
CA PHE A 281 -22.29 5.17 14.64
C PHE A 281 -21.18 4.34 14.02
N GLY A 282 -21.39 3.03 13.93
CA GLY A 282 -20.46 2.07 13.31
C GLY A 282 -21.07 1.42 12.08
N GLN A 283 -20.27 1.24 11.04
CA GLN A 283 -20.65 0.46 9.86
C GLN A 283 -19.44 -0.26 9.27
N ALA A 284 -19.65 -1.23 8.39
CA ALA A 284 -18.57 -1.87 7.63
C ALA A 284 -18.52 -1.32 6.20
N VAL A 285 -17.31 -0.94 5.75
CA VAL A 285 -17.07 -0.54 4.36
C VAL A 285 -16.27 -1.65 3.67
N ALA A 286 -16.77 -2.07 2.52
CA ALA A 286 -16.16 -3.08 1.68
C ALA A 286 -15.82 -2.52 0.30
N PHE A 287 -14.69 -2.94 -0.24
CA PHE A 287 -14.16 -2.53 -1.53
C PHE A 287 -13.89 -3.76 -2.39
N LEU A 288 -14.30 -3.69 -3.65
CA LEU A 288 -13.95 -4.64 -4.70
C LEU A 288 -13.17 -3.85 -5.75
N GLU A 289 -11.87 -4.09 -5.83
CA GLU A 289 -10.99 -3.40 -6.77
C GLU A 289 -10.57 -4.36 -7.87
N GLU A 290 -10.73 -3.95 -9.13
CA GLU A 290 -10.38 -4.72 -10.31
C GLU A 290 -9.25 -4.03 -11.09
N GLY A 291 -8.19 -4.78 -11.38
CA GLY A 291 -7.00 -4.29 -12.07
C GLY A 291 -5.94 -3.74 -11.12
N LEU A 292 -4.69 -3.74 -11.58
CA LEU A 292 -3.54 -3.35 -10.76
C LEU A 292 -3.63 -1.89 -10.28
N ALA A 293 -4.09 -0.97 -11.14
CA ALA A 293 -4.20 0.45 -10.80
C ALA A 293 -5.23 0.71 -9.69
N ALA A 294 -6.39 0.05 -9.73
CA ALA A 294 -7.43 0.19 -8.72
C ALA A 294 -6.98 -0.37 -7.36
N VAL A 295 -6.35 -1.55 -7.38
CA VAL A 295 -5.75 -2.18 -6.20
C VAL A 295 -4.65 -1.29 -5.61
N TRP A 296 -3.75 -0.75 -6.43
CA TRP A 296 -2.66 0.12 -6.00
C TRP A 296 -3.17 1.42 -5.38
N ARG A 297 -4.16 2.07 -6.00
CA ARG A 297 -4.83 3.25 -5.45
C ARG A 297 -5.40 2.97 -4.07
N ARG A 298 -6.08 1.84 -3.88
CA ARG A 298 -6.62 1.41 -2.58
C ARG A 298 -5.51 1.13 -1.57
N TYR A 299 -4.41 0.54 -2.01
CA TYR A 299 -3.25 0.26 -1.18
C TYR A 299 -2.62 1.55 -0.63
N VAL A 300 -2.38 2.53 -1.50
CA VAL A 300 -1.90 3.86 -1.13
C VAL A 300 -2.87 4.55 -0.17
N TRP A 301 -4.17 4.49 -0.44
CA TRP A 301 -5.19 5.06 0.44
C TRP A 301 -5.16 4.46 1.85
N MET A 302 -5.07 3.13 1.97
CA MET A 302 -5.00 2.46 3.27
C MET A 302 -3.74 2.85 4.06
N HIS A 303 -2.60 2.99 3.39
CA HIS A 303 -1.37 3.50 4.01
C HIS A 303 -1.53 4.95 4.47
N ALA A 304 -2.20 5.80 3.69
CA ALA A 304 -2.44 7.20 4.04
C ALA A 304 -3.26 7.34 5.34
N ARG A 305 -4.26 6.48 5.56
CA ARG A 305 -5.11 6.48 6.76
C ARG A 305 -4.39 6.03 8.05
N ASN A 306 -3.41 5.14 7.92
CA ASN A 306 -2.63 4.59 9.03
C ASN A 306 -3.47 3.95 10.14
N GLY A 307 -4.35 3.02 9.77
CA GLY A 307 -5.27 2.39 10.71
C GLY A 307 -6.30 3.40 11.24
N ARG A 308 -6.45 3.46 12.57
CA ARG A 308 -7.46 4.31 13.24
C ARG A 308 -7.12 5.80 13.26
N LEU A 309 -5.93 6.21 12.82
CA LEU A 309 -5.40 7.56 13.02
C LEU A 309 -6.21 8.66 12.30
N LYS A 310 -6.32 8.59 10.97
CA LYS A 310 -6.81 9.73 10.17
C LYS A 310 -8.28 9.56 9.76
N PRO A 311 -9.16 10.54 10.07
CA PRO A 311 -10.55 10.50 9.63
C PRO A 311 -10.70 10.83 8.14
N PHE A 312 -11.83 10.47 7.56
CA PHE A 312 -12.24 10.78 6.19
C PHE A 312 -13.76 10.93 6.14
N TRP A 313 -14.27 11.48 5.04
CA TRP A 313 -15.70 11.64 4.84
C TRP A 313 -16.29 10.44 4.08
N LEU A 314 -17.34 9.85 4.63
CA LEU A 314 -18.08 8.75 4.03
C LEU A 314 -19.50 9.22 3.69
N PRO A 315 -19.85 9.28 2.40
CA PRO A 315 -21.25 9.43 2.00
C PRO A 315 -22.06 8.20 2.40
N SER A 316 -23.32 8.39 2.79
CA SER A 316 -24.23 7.26 3.05
C SER A 316 -24.58 6.47 1.78
N PHE A 317 -24.36 7.08 0.60
CA PHE A 317 -24.80 6.55 -0.71
C PHE A 317 -26.29 6.15 -0.72
N ASN A 318 -27.08 6.81 0.11
CA ASN A 318 -28.53 6.72 0.12
C ASN A 318 -29.14 8.06 -0.28
N SER A 319 -30.29 8.05 -0.95
CA SER A 319 -31.02 9.28 -1.30
C SER A 319 -31.79 9.82 -0.09
N ASP A 320 -31.03 10.22 0.94
CA ASP A 320 -31.53 10.68 2.23
C ASP A 320 -32.39 11.93 2.11
N LEU A 321 -32.02 12.82 1.19
CA LEU A 321 -32.70 14.09 0.95
C LEU A 321 -33.25 14.14 -0.48
N LYS A 322 -34.49 14.57 -0.63
CA LYS A 322 -35.13 14.74 -1.93
C LYS A 322 -35.43 16.21 -2.16
N LEU A 323 -34.82 16.79 -3.20
CA LEU A 323 -35.04 18.18 -3.56
C LEU A 323 -36.45 18.38 -4.14
N MET A 324 -37.17 19.38 -3.63
CA MET A 324 -38.56 19.69 -4.05
C MET A 324 -38.66 20.92 -4.94
N ALA A 325 -37.67 21.83 -4.88
CA ALA A 325 -37.59 23.02 -5.71
C ALA A 325 -36.17 23.14 -6.30
N PRO A 326 -36.01 23.64 -7.54
CA PRO A 326 -34.68 23.86 -8.11
C PRO A 326 -33.87 24.84 -7.25
N ILE A 327 -32.55 24.67 -7.24
CA ILE A 327 -31.60 25.52 -6.53
C ILE A 327 -30.99 26.47 -7.54
N GLY A 328 -31.11 27.78 -7.31
CA GLY A 328 -30.42 28.82 -8.08
C GLY A 328 -28.93 28.89 -7.76
N ALA A 329 -28.13 29.43 -8.68
CA ALA A 329 -26.66 29.43 -8.55
C ALA A 329 -26.13 30.18 -7.30
N ALA A 330 -26.83 31.25 -6.88
CA ALA A 330 -26.48 32.04 -5.70
C ALA A 330 -27.29 31.64 -4.45
N GLU A 331 -28.23 30.70 -4.57
CA GLU A 331 -29.09 30.32 -3.46
C GLU A 331 -28.33 29.44 -2.45
N THR A 332 -28.55 29.73 -1.18
CA THR A 332 -28.05 28.93 -0.05
C THR A 332 -29.18 28.19 0.67
N VAL A 333 -30.43 28.57 0.41
CA VAL A 333 -31.61 27.92 1.00
C VAL A 333 -32.18 26.94 -0.02
N ILE A 334 -32.32 25.69 0.40
CA ILE A 334 -32.84 24.61 -0.43
C ILE A 334 -34.10 24.04 0.19
N THR A 335 -35.07 23.66 -0.63
CA THR A 335 -36.33 23.07 -0.15
C THR A 335 -36.33 21.57 -0.39
N VAL A 336 -36.36 20.78 0.67
CA VAL A 336 -36.34 19.32 0.62
C VAL A 336 -37.65 18.72 1.12
N LYS A 337 -37.94 17.50 0.68
CA LYS A 337 -38.99 16.68 1.25
C LYS A 337 -38.62 16.39 2.70
N ARG A 338 -39.62 16.46 3.57
CA ARG A 338 -39.47 16.12 4.98
C ARG A 338 -38.85 14.74 5.17
N ALA A 339 -37.75 14.70 5.91
CA ALA A 339 -37.00 13.48 6.20
C ALA A 339 -36.66 13.32 7.69
N ALA A 340 -36.49 14.42 8.43
CA ALA A 340 -36.09 14.43 9.83
C ALA A 340 -36.71 15.62 10.59
N LEU A 341 -36.38 15.71 11.88
CA LEU A 341 -36.68 16.90 12.68
C LEU A 341 -35.69 18.04 12.30
N PRO A 342 -36.12 19.32 12.34
CA PRO A 342 -35.24 20.47 12.07
C PRO A 342 -33.91 20.42 12.83
N ALA A 343 -33.94 20.09 14.12
CA ALA A 343 -32.75 19.97 14.96
C ALA A 343 -31.80 18.85 14.49
N GLY A 344 -32.32 17.80 13.84
CA GLY A 344 -31.51 16.70 13.33
C GLY A 344 -30.73 17.03 12.06
N TYR A 345 -31.08 18.09 11.33
CA TYR A 345 -30.33 18.53 10.16
C TYR A 345 -29.14 19.43 10.51
N LEU A 346 -29.21 20.13 11.65
CA LEU A 346 -28.23 21.14 12.03
C LEU A 346 -26.84 20.50 12.21
N GLY A 347 -25.82 21.11 11.62
CA GLY A 347 -24.43 20.64 11.72
C GLY A 347 -24.11 19.45 10.81
N ARG A 348 -25.09 18.81 10.17
CA ARG A 348 -24.84 17.71 9.24
C ARG A 348 -24.19 18.21 7.95
N HIS A 349 -23.32 17.36 7.39
CA HIS A 349 -22.73 17.58 6.08
C HIS A 349 -23.49 16.77 5.04
N VAL A 350 -23.52 17.28 3.80
CA VAL A 350 -24.23 16.66 2.69
C VAL A 350 -23.37 16.65 1.44
N MET A 351 -23.56 15.60 0.63
CA MET A 351 -23.04 15.51 -0.72
C MET A 351 -24.20 15.58 -1.72
N ILE A 352 -24.07 16.45 -2.71
CA ILE A 352 -24.96 16.53 -3.87
C ILE A 352 -24.13 16.12 -5.09
N GLU A 353 -24.38 14.94 -5.62
CA GLU A 353 -23.78 14.44 -6.86
C GLU A 353 -24.78 14.58 -8.00
N LEU A 354 -24.34 15.24 -9.07
CA LEU A 354 -25.13 15.37 -10.28
C LEU A 354 -24.88 14.21 -11.25
N LYS A 355 -25.88 13.89 -12.08
CA LYS A 355 -25.78 12.85 -13.13
C LYS A 355 -24.68 13.13 -14.16
N ASN A 356 -24.26 14.39 -14.32
CA ASN A 356 -23.17 14.78 -15.20
C ASN A 356 -21.77 14.69 -14.54
N GLY A 357 -21.67 14.29 -13.26
CA GLY A 357 -20.41 14.05 -12.56
C GLY A 357 -19.98 15.08 -11.49
N PRO A 358 -20.32 16.38 -11.54
CA PRO A 358 -19.99 17.33 -10.48
C PRO A 358 -20.55 16.93 -9.12
N ARG A 359 -19.74 17.13 -8.08
CA ARG A 359 -20.07 16.86 -6.69
C ARG A 359 -19.91 18.13 -5.86
N TYR A 360 -20.91 18.41 -5.04
CA TYR A 360 -20.89 19.53 -4.11
C TYR A 360 -20.98 19.03 -2.68
N PHE A 361 -20.04 19.46 -1.85
CA PHE A 361 -20.01 19.16 -0.41
C PHE A 361 -20.38 20.42 0.37
N ARG A 362 -21.41 20.34 1.22
CA ARG A 362 -21.94 21.48 1.97
C ARG A 362 -22.28 21.08 3.40
N GLN A 363 -22.28 22.06 4.30
CA GLN A 363 -22.75 21.91 5.66
C GLN A 363 -24.10 22.59 5.81
N ILE A 364 -25.02 21.96 6.53
CA ILE A 364 -26.32 22.53 6.89
C ILE A 364 -26.15 23.35 8.16
N ILE A 365 -26.33 24.66 8.04
CA ILE A 365 -26.19 25.63 9.15
C ILE A 365 -27.54 26.06 9.74
N GLY A 366 -28.64 25.72 9.08
CA GLY A 366 -29.99 26.04 9.55
C GLY A 366 -31.01 25.12 8.91
N ALA A 367 -32.11 24.90 9.62
CA ALA A 367 -33.24 24.13 9.11
C ALA A 367 -34.55 24.70 9.68
N VAL A 368 -35.51 24.99 8.81
CA VAL A 368 -36.82 25.50 9.18
C VAL A 368 -37.90 24.66 8.52
N ARG A 369 -38.91 24.32 9.30
CA ARG A 369 -40.09 23.57 8.84
C ARG A 369 -41.03 24.54 8.11
N VAL A 370 -41.39 24.23 6.86
CA VAL A 370 -42.31 25.07 6.05
C VAL A 370 -43.35 24.18 5.37
N GLY A 371 -44.61 24.25 5.84
CA GLY A 371 -45.72 23.46 5.29
C GLY A 371 -45.47 21.96 5.39
N ASP A 372 -45.36 21.27 4.25
CA ASP A 372 -45.03 19.83 4.11
C ASP A 372 -43.57 19.56 3.73
N THR A 373 -42.76 20.61 3.65
CA THR A 373 -41.34 20.56 3.32
C THR A 373 -40.48 21.04 4.48
N ASP A 374 -39.17 20.82 4.38
CA ASP A 374 -38.18 21.44 5.24
C ASP A 374 -37.26 22.31 4.37
N GLN A 375 -37.01 23.55 4.80
CA GLN A 375 -36.04 24.45 4.18
C GLN A 375 -34.72 24.33 4.93
N LEU A 376 -33.66 23.96 4.21
CA LEU A 376 -32.31 23.83 4.77
C LEU A 376 -31.45 24.99 4.27
N THR A 377 -30.69 25.60 5.17
CA THR A 377 -29.71 26.65 4.84
C THR A 377 -28.33 26.02 4.79
N LEU A 378 -27.68 26.12 3.64
CA LEU A 378 -26.32 25.66 3.38
C LEU A 378 -25.30 26.74 3.75
N ASN A 379 -24.11 26.33 4.16
CA ASN A 379 -23.00 27.24 4.49
C ASN A 379 -22.50 28.07 3.29
N THR A 380 -22.69 27.59 2.06
CA THR A 380 -22.25 28.27 0.83
C THR A 380 -23.14 27.84 -0.34
N SER A 381 -23.37 28.74 -1.29
CA SER A 381 -24.14 28.42 -2.50
C SER A 381 -23.44 27.36 -3.35
N LEU A 382 -24.18 26.72 -4.26
CA LEU A 382 -23.59 25.72 -5.17
C LEU A 382 -22.76 26.36 -6.29
N GLY A 383 -23.03 27.63 -6.63
CA GLY A 383 -22.40 28.31 -7.76
C GLY A 383 -22.96 27.89 -9.12
N ALA A 384 -23.94 26.97 -9.15
CA ALA A 384 -24.60 26.48 -10.34
C ALA A 384 -26.09 26.26 -10.09
N SER A 385 -26.91 26.45 -11.11
CA SER A 385 -28.34 26.13 -11.05
C SER A 385 -28.52 24.61 -11.13
N VAL A 386 -29.19 24.01 -10.14
CA VAL A 386 -29.41 22.55 -10.06
C VAL A 386 -30.89 22.26 -9.95
N SER A 387 -31.42 21.48 -10.89
CA SER A 387 -32.78 20.93 -10.82
C SER A 387 -32.79 19.55 -10.16
N ALA A 388 -33.93 19.17 -9.57
CA ALA A 388 -34.09 17.87 -8.93
C ALA A 388 -33.85 16.68 -9.89
N ALA A 389 -34.15 16.85 -11.19
CA ALA A 389 -33.94 15.80 -12.19
C ALA A 389 -32.46 15.53 -12.52
N GLN A 390 -31.58 16.50 -12.25
CA GLN A 390 -30.13 16.40 -12.49
C GLN A 390 -29.38 15.73 -11.34
N ILE A 391 -30.00 15.61 -10.17
CA ILE A 391 -29.38 14.99 -9.00
C ILE A 391 -29.36 13.47 -9.17
N LEU A 392 -28.19 12.89 -8.98
CA LEU A 392 -27.99 11.44 -8.88
C LEU A 392 -28.10 11.01 -7.41
N TRP A 393 -27.29 11.63 -6.55
CA TRP A 393 -27.29 11.38 -5.10
C TRP A 393 -27.42 12.69 -4.33
N PHE A 394 -28.28 12.65 -3.31
CA PHE A 394 -28.33 13.69 -2.30
C PHE A 394 -28.39 13.01 -0.93
N CYS A 395 -27.20 12.86 -0.35
CA CYS A 395 -26.93 11.98 0.78
C CYS A 395 -26.22 12.73 1.91
N TYR A 396 -26.36 12.22 3.13
CA TYR A 396 -25.54 12.70 4.24
C TYR A 396 -24.09 12.29 4.08
N LEU A 397 -23.21 13.10 4.68
CA LEU A 397 -21.78 12.91 4.73
C LEU A 397 -21.36 12.83 6.20
N SER A 398 -20.88 11.66 6.62
CA SER A 398 -20.42 11.42 7.99
C SER A 398 -18.89 11.42 8.04
N LYS A 399 -18.35 12.04 9.10
CA LYS A 399 -16.90 12.04 9.36
C LYS A 399 -16.56 10.75 10.08
N VAL A 400 -15.84 9.84 9.44
CA VAL A 400 -15.55 8.51 9.99
C VAL A 400 -14.05 8.25 10.06
N ARG A 401 -13.63 7.30 10.90
CA ARG A 401 -12.30 6.69 10.86
C ARG A 401 -12.43 5.19 10.72
N LEU A 402 -11.34 4.51 10.36
CA LEU A 402 -11.27 3.06 10.51
C LEU A 402 -11.39 2.71 11.99
N ASP A 403 -12.06 1.60 12.28
CA ASP A 403 -12.19 1.03 13.62
C ASP A 403 -11.30 -0.20 13.84
N SER A 404 -10.48 -0.54 12.85
CA SER A 404 -9.45 -1.57 12.95
C SER A 404 -8.09 -1.00 12.53
N ASP A 405 -7.05 -1.37 13.27
CA ASP A 405 -5.66 -1.13 12.88
C ASP A 405 -5.13 -2.22 11.92
N ALA A 406 -5.85 -3.34 11.80
CA ALA A 406 -5.54 -4.41 10.87
C ALA A 406 -6.50 -4.38 9.67
N VAL A 407 -5.95 -4.26 8.47
CA VAL A 407 -6.70 -4.30 7.20
C VAL A 407 -6.16 -5.45 6.37
N THR A 408 -7.06 -6.33 5.90
CA THR A 408 -6.67 -7.47 5.06
C THR A 408 -7.17 -7.29 3.64
N PHE A 409 -6.22 -7.29 2.69
CA PHE A 409 -6.48 -7.47 1.28
C PHE A 409 -6.55 -8.96 0.99
N SER A 410 -7.65 -9.40 0.39
CA SER A 410 -7.81 -10.77 -0.10
C SER A 410 -7.76 -10.76 -1.62
N PHE A 411 -6.77 -11.44 -2.17
CA PHE A 411 -6.56 -11.60 -3.60
C PHE A 411 -7.17 -12.92 -4.04
N ILE A 412 -8.22 -12.82 -4.85
CA ILE A 412 -8.87 -14.00 -5.42
C ILE A 412 -7.95 -14.59 -6.48
N ALA A 413 -7.89 -15.93 -6.53
CA ALA A 413 -7.23 -16.63 -7.61
C ALA A 413 -7.80 -16.21 -8.98
N SER A 414 -7.09 -15.32 -9.67
CA SER A 414 -7.38 -14.97 -11.06
C SER A 414 -6.43 -15.76 -11.96
N GLY A 415 -6.98 -16.39 -13.01
CA GLY A 415 -6.18 -17.08 -14.03
C GLY A 415 -5.18 -16.11 -14.69
N ARG A 416 -4.17 -16.65 -15.40
CA ARG A 416 -3.06 -15.86 -15.97
C ARG A 416 -3.49 -14.62 -16.78
N ASP A 417 -4.65 -14.67 -17.43
CA ASP A 417 -5.16 -13.61 -18.31
C ASP A 417 -6.29 -12.77 -17.70
N LYS A 418 -6.65 -13.03 -16.43
CA LYS A 418 -7.71 -12.29 -15.74
C LYS A 418 -7.12 -11.11 -14.96
N PRO A 419 -7.84 -9.98 -14.85
CA PRO A 419 -7.40 -8.86 -14.05
C PRO A 419 -7.20 -9.30 -12.59
N LEU A 420 -6.26 -8.65 -11.91
CA LEU A 420 -6.09 -8.78 -10.47
C LEU A 420 -7.38 -8.31 -9.78
N VAL A 421 -7.93 -9.10 -8.87
CA VAL A 421 -9.10 -8.71 -8.08
C VAL A 421 -8.73 -8.78 -6.61
N ALA A 422 -8.93 -7.66 -5.91
CA ALA A 422 -8.74 -7.58 -4.47
C ALA A 422 -10.06 -7.20 -3.79
N THR A 423 -10.35 -7.89 -2.69
CA THR A 423 -11.43 -7.54 -1.78
C THR A 423 -10.86 -7.07 -0.46
N VAL A 424 -11.44 -6.01 0.09
CA VAL A 424 -11.07 -5.46 1.40
C VAL A 424 -12.35 -5.11 2.14
N SER A 425 -12.45 -5.47 3.41
CA SER A 425 -13.55 -5.05 4.29
C SER A 425 -12.97 -4.56 5.61
N VAL A 426 -13.42 -3.39 6.05
CA VAL A 426 -12.93 -2.74 7.28
C VAL A 426 -14.09 -2.07 8.00
N PRO A 427 -14.23 -2.26 9.32
CA PRO A 427 -15.18 -1.50 10.11
C PRO A 427 -14.75 -0.04 10.21
N VAL A 428 -15.72 0.86 10.19
CA VAL A 428 -15.55 2.30 10.38
C VAL A 428 -16.46 2.79 11.50
N MET A 429 -16.05 3.86 12.15
CA MET A 429 -16.79 4.50 13.24
C MET A 429 -16.82 6.01 13.01
N GLU A 430 -17.96 6.62 13.27
CA GLU A 430 -18.15 8.07 13.23
C GLU A 430 -17.33 8.76 14.30
N VAL A 431 -16.86 9.95 13.96
CA VAL A 431 -15.94 10.77 14.71
C VAL A 431 -16.60 12.12 14.92
N PRO A 432 -16.57 12.68 16.13
CA PRO A 432 -17.08 14.03 16.36
C PRO A 432 -16.43 15.04 15.40
N SER A 433 -17.27 15.94 14.89
CA SER A 433 -16.93 16.94 13.87
C SER A 433 -15.90 17.93 14.37
#